data_AF-A0A942VDB4-F1
#
_entry.id   AF-A0A942VDB4-F1
#
_cell.length_a   1.000
_cell.length_b   1.000
_cell.length_c   1.000
_cell.angle_alpha   90.00
_cell.angle_beta   90.00
_cell.angle_gamma   90.00
#
_symmetry.space_group_name_H-M   'P 1'
#
loop_
_entity.id
_entity.type
_entity.pdbx_description
1 polymer ?
#
loop_
_entity_poly.entity_id
_entity_poly.type
_entity_poly.pdbx_seq_one_letter_code
_entity_poly.pdbx_strand_id
1 'polypeptide(L)' 'SLLLDLGYSHDTFAIKGSSTKESYTFESMQIGILPKFHKGNYAVGFGIGIKIPFQLTHSARVGNSSTISKYTRTSTK' A
#
# COMPACT_ATOMS: atom_id res chain seq x y z
N SER A 1 10.58 -20.49 14.69
CA SER A 1 9.29 -20.89 14.08
C SER A 1 9.06 -20.03 12.85
N LEU A 2 8.26 -20.49 11.89
CA LEU A 2 7.89 -19.70 10.71
C LEU A 2 6.48 -19.14 10.91
N LEU A 3 6.30 -17.84 10.71
CA LEU A 3 4.99 -17.19 10.76
C LEU A 3 4.60 -16.72 9.37
N LEU A 4 3.31 -16.71 9.10
CA LEU A 4 2.73 -15.97 7.98
C LEU A 4 2.60 -14.50 8.40
N ASP A 5 2.94 -13.60 7.49
CA ASP A 5 2.79 -12.15 7.66
C ASP A 5 1.78 -11.63 6.63
N LEU A 6 0.76 -10.91 7.10
CA LEU A 6 -0.26 -10.29 6.25
C LEU A 6 -0.31 -8.81 6.60
N GLY A 7 0.00 -7.98 5.61
CA GLY A 7 -0.01 -6.54 5.73
C GLY A 7 -1.03 -5.91 4.79
N TYR A 8 -1.58 -4.79 5.19
CA TYR A 8 -2.30 -3.88 4.31
C TYR A 8 -1.57 -2.54 4.34
N SER A 9 -1.43 -1.90 3.19
CA SER A 9 -0.80 -0.58 3.08
C SER A 9 -1.66 0.36 2.27
N HIS A 10 -1.83 1.56 2.82
CA HIS A 10 -2.53 2.69 2.22
C HIS A 10 -1.50 3.79 1.97
N ASP A 11 -0.89 3.78 0.78
CA ASP A 11 0.20 4.68 0.44
C ASP A 11 -0.34 5.86 -0.38
N THR A 12 -0.32 7.08 0.17
CA THR A 12 -0.79 8.29 -0.53
C THR A 12 0.36 9.24 -0.87
N PHE A 13 0.48 9.57 -2.16
CA PHE A 13 1.42 10.55 -2.70
C PHE A 13 0.66 11.78 -3.16
N ALA A 14 0.89 12.93 -2.53
CA ALA A 14 0.26 14.19 -2.90
C ALA A 14 1.29 15.14 -3.52
N ILE A 15 0.96 15.68 -4.70
CA ILE A 15 1.76 16.68 -5.40
C ILE A 15 0.95 17.97 -5.44
N LYS A 16 1.52 19.05 -4.87
CA LYS A 16 0.89 20.37 -4.82
C LYS A 16 1.69 21.36 -5.67
N GLY A 17 1.09 21.80 -6.78
CA GLY A 17 1.54 22.95 -7.56
C GLY A 17 0.79 24.24 -7.18
N SER A 18 1.12 25.35 -7.82
CA SER A 18 0.53 26.67 -7.53
C SER A 18 -1.00 26.73 -7.70
N SER A 19 -1.56 25.99 -8.67
CA SER A 19 -3.02 25.98 -8.95
C SER A 19 -3.63 24.57 -9.02
N THR A 20 -2.82 23.54 -8.81
CA THR A 20 -3.20 22.14 -9.05
C THR A 20 -2.75 21.26 -7.89
N LYS A 21 -3.65 20.44 -7.36
CA LYS A 21 -3.38 19.46 -6.30
C LYS A 21 -3.74 18.07 -6.83
N GLU A 22 -2.73 17.25 -7.05
CA GLU A 22 -2.90 15.87 -7.49
C GLU A 22 -2.58 14.94 -6.32
N SER A 23 -3.29 13.83 -6.19
CA SER A 23 -3.04 12.82 -5.16
C SER A 23 -3.24 11.42 -5.74
N TYR A 24 -2.26 10.56 -5.51
CA TYR A 24 -2.25 9.17 -5.94
C TYR A 24 -2.21 8.29 -4.71
N THR A 25 -3.29 7.54 -4.48
CA THR A 25 -3.41 6.62 -3.36
C THR A 25 -3.38 5.20 -3.87
N PHE A 26 -2.46 4.39 -3.36
CA PHE A 26 -2.32 2.98 -3.68
C PHE A 26 -2.79 2.14 -2.50
N GLU A 27 -3.74 1.25 -2.78
CA GLU A 27 -4.14 0.19 -1.88
C GLU A 27 -3.38 -1.08 -2.25
N SER A 28 -2.67 -1.64 -1.27
CA SER A 28 -1.90 -2.84 -1.48
C SER A 28 -2.02 -3.80 -0.31
N MET A 29 -1.96 -5.08 -0.63
CA MET A 29 -1.91 -6.17 0.33
C MET A 29 -0.53 -6.79 0.25
N GLN A 30 0.12 -6.96 1.40
CA GLN A 30 1.38 -7.65 1.54
C GLN A 30 1.13 -9.04 2.09
N ILE A 31 1.73 -10.04 1.45
CA ILE A 31 1.76 -11.40 1.96
C ILE A 31 3.22 -11.79 2.08
N GLY A 32 3.61 -12.22 3.27
CA GLY A 32 4.98 -12.54 3.59
C GLY A 32 5.10 -13.70 4.55
N ILE A 33 6.34 -14.04 4.82
CA ILE A 33 6.73 -14.97 5.86
C ILE A 33 7.72 -14.27 6.79
N LEU A 34 7.55 -14.53 8.08
CA LEU A 34 8.38 -14.00 9.14
C LEU A 34 9.07 -15.18 9.84
N PRO A 35 10.26 -15.60 9.39
CA PRO A 35 11.11 -16.49 10.17
C PRO A 35 11.47 -15.83 11.50
N LYS A 36 11.10 -16.47 12.60
CA LYS A 36 11.44 -16.05 13.96
C LYS A 36 12.52 -16.93 14.56
N PHE A 37 13.58 -16.29 15.04
CA PHE A 37 14.63 -16.88 15.85
C PHE A 37 14.40 -16.52 17.32
N HIS A 38 14.34 -17.53 18.18
CA HIS A 38 14.12 -17.35 19.62
C HIS A 38 15.44 -17.49 20.37
N LYS A 39 15.73 -16.56 21.29
CA LYS A 39 16.81 -16.71 22.28
C LYS A 39 16.30 -16.21 23.63
N GLY A 40 15.94 -17.15 24.51
CA GLY A 40 15.28 -16.84 25.79
C GLY A 40 13.91 -16.18 25.59
N ASN A 41 13.70 -15.03 26.24
CA ASN A 41 12.41 -14.30 26.23
C ASN A 41 12.26 -13.35 25.03
N TYR A 42 13.25 -13.29 24.13
CA TYR A 42 13.25 -12.39 22.99
C TYR A 42 13.20 -13.18 21.69
N ALA A 43 12.44 -12.64 20.73
CA ALA A 43 12.31 -13.19 19.38
C ALA A 43 12.67 -12.09 18.38
N VAL A 44 13.62 -12.36 17.49
CA VAL A 44 13.94 -11.48 16.36
C VAL A 44 13.52 -12.22 15.11
N GLY A 45 12.79 -11.54 14.22
CA GLY A 45 12.41 -12.09 12.94
C GLY A 45 12.60 -11.07 11.83
N PHE A 46 12.97 -11.56 10.65
CA PHE A 46 13.09 -10.76 9.45
C PHE A 46 11.91 -11.07 8.54
N GLY A 47 11.02 -10.10 8.33
CA GLY A 47 9.87 -10.27 7.44
C GLY A 47 10.31 -10.15 5.99
N ILE A 48 10.04 -11.18 5.19
CA ILE A 48 10.14 -11.11 3.73
C ILE A 48 8.75 -11.28 3.13
N GLY A 49 8.36 -10.43 2.19
CA GLY A 49 7.01 -10.49 1.62
C GLY A 49 6.88 -9.76 0.30
N ILE A 50 5.84 -10.13 -0.45
CA ILE A 50 5.49 -9.52 -1.72
C ILE A 50 4.33 -8.56 -1.48
N LYS A 51 4.46 -7.31 -1.95
CA LYS A 51 3.39 -6.31 -1.93
C LYS A 51 2.65 -6.34 -3.26
N ILE A 52 1.34 -6.60 -3.20
CA ILE A 52 0.45 -6.69 -4.35
C ILE A 52 -0.50 -5.49 -4.31
N PRO A 53 -0.32 -4.47 -5.18
CA PRO A 53 -1.27 -3.38 -5.33
C PRO A 53 -2.51 -3.88 -6.09
N PHE A 54 -3.69 -3.56 -5.59
CA PHE A 54 -4.97 -3.96 -6.20
C PHE A 54 -5.87 -2.77 -6.54
N GLN A 55 -5.63 -1.60 -5.93
CA GLN A 55 -6.38 -0.38 -6.24
C GLN A 55 -5.45 0.83 -6.32
N LEU A 56 -5.75 1.73 -7.26
CA LEU A 56 -5.15 3.03 -7.41
C LEU A 56 -6.26 4.08 -7.48
N THR A 57 -6.26 5.01 -6.55
CA THR A 57 -7.15 6.17 -6.56
C THR A 57 -6.35 7.40 -6.97
N HIS A 58 -6.78 8.06 -8.04
CA HIS A 58 -6.25 9.32 -8.51
C HIS A 58 -7.24 10.44 -8.16
N SER A 59 -6.77 11.47 -7.45
CA SER A 59 -7.58 12.64 -7.08
C SER A 59 -6.91 13.91 -7.57
N ALA A 60 -7.55 14.58 -8.52
CA ALA A 60 -7.12 15.85 -9.09
C ALA A 60 -7.98 16.99 -8.55
N ARG A 61 -7.36 18.10 -8.18
CA ARG A 61 -8.04 19.34 -7.76
C ARG A 61 -7.43 20.51 -8.50
N VAL A 62 -8.26 21.15 -9.33
CA VAL A 62 -7.91 22.36 -10.08
C VAL A 62 -8.92 23.44 -9.68
N GLY A 63 -8.46 24.46 -8.93
CA GLY A 63 -9.33 25.49 -8.38
C GLY A 63 -10.39 24.93 -7.42
N ASN A 64 -11.68 25.19 -7.71
CA ASN A 64 -12.83 24.69 -6.93
C ASN A 64 -13.35 23.32 -7.40
N SER A 65 -12.80 22.76 -8.48
CA SER A 65 -13.26 21.51 -9.07
C SER A 65 -12.37 20.35 -8.63
N SER A 66 -12.99 19.27 -8.14
CA SER A 66 -12.31 18.04 -7.72
C SER A 66 -12.80 16.84 -8.53
N THR A 67 -11.86 16.11 -9.12
CA THR A 67 -12.13 14.86 -9.86
C THR A 67 -11.43 13.71 -9.16
N ILE A 68 -12.16 12.63 -8.90
CA ILE A 68 -11.61 11.41 -8.31
C ILE A 68 -11.84 10.25 -9.28
N SER A 69 -10.76 9.65 -9.75
CA SER A 69 -10.77 8.46 -10.61
C SER A 69 -10.23 7.27 -9.83
N LYS A 70 -11.02 6.19 -9.75
CA LYS A 70 -10.61 4.94 -9.09
C LYS A 70 -10.34 3.87 -10.13
N TYR A 71 -9.15 3.29 -10.07
CA TYR A 71 -8.71 2.19 -10.93
C TYR A 71 -8.51 0.95 -10.06
N THR A 72 -9.31 -0.09 -10.29
CA THR A 72 -9.18 -1.37 -9.60
C THR A 72 -8.61 -2.38 -10.59
N ARG A 73 -7.54 -3.08 -10.20
CA ARG A 73 -6.97 -4.13 -11.03
C ARG A 73 -7.78 -5.41 -10.82
N THR A 74 -8.80 -5.62 -11.64
CA THR A 74 -9.54 -6.88 -11.67
C THR A 74 -8.78 -7.88 -12.53
N SER A 75 -8.28 -8.97 -11.92
CA SER A 75 -7.71 -10.08 -12.67
C SER A 75 -8.84 -10.87 -13.31
N THR A 76 -9.13 -10.61 -14.59
CA THR A 76 -10.02 -11.47 -15.38
C THR A 76 -9.36 -12.85 -15.50
N LYS A 77 -10.14 -13.89 -15.21
CA LYS A 77 -9.70 -15.30 -15.21
C LYS A 77 -9.24 -15.79 -16.57
#